data_AF-A0A8H6HAH2-F1
#
_entry.id   AF-A0A8H6HAH2-F1
#
_cell.length_a   1.000
_cell.length_b   1.000
_cell.length_c   1.000
_cell.angle_alpha   90.00
_cell.angle_beta   90.00
_cell.angle_gamma   90.00
#
_symmetry.space_group_name_H-M   'P 1'
#
loop_
_entity.id
_entity.type
_entity.pdbx_description
1 polymer ?
#
loop_
_entity_poly.entity_id
_entity_poly.type
_entity_poly.pdbx_seq_one_letter_code
_entity_poly.pdbx_strand_id
1 'polypeptide(L)'
;MQEAVDLDRRGYPSWAAALRTAVRALEGGEDISFPDAGDLMNEGRVVRLEADILRRMDQYLHAKVEGSERLSFLHGRKEEDGRGGELVEVRKLRHYLRVYNPGHRKALARVMLSDHRLASRVRMYTGGEDEQKCRFCRGPAESVAHVWLECGGCETLVERREEYVWQVLAMCSVEEKERLFGLDGAHFQQVKYLLGLRKAVSVTAAYAYDLERMVKAKEKEERGGGDDESEEGE
;
A
#
# COMPACT_ATOMS: atom_id res chain seq x y z
N MET A 1 -32.97 5.67 25.83
CA MET A 1 -31.64 5.14 26.19
C MET A 1 -31.75 4.12 27.32
N GLN A 2 -32.27 4.52 28.49
CA GLN A 2 -32.50 3.65 29.66
C GLN A 2 -33.28 2.36 29.35
N GLU A 3 -34.39 2.47 28.59
CA GLU A 3 -35.22 1.32 28.21
C GLU A 3 -34.43 0.23 27.47
N ALA A 4 -33.64 0.58 26.46
CA ALA A 4 -32.87 -0.39 25.68
C ALA A 4 -31.77 -1.07 26.51
N VAL A 5 -31.24 -0.33 27.47
CA VAL A 5 -30.22 -0.80 28.40
C VAL A 5 -30.82 -1.79 29.42
N ASP A 6 -32.04 -1.52 29.90
CA ASP A 6 -32.77 -2.43 30.77
C ASP A 6 -33.25 -3.69 30.03
N LEU A 7 -33.60 -3.56 28.74
CA LEU A 7 -33.89 -4.70 27.86
C LEU A 7 -32.67 -5.62 27.70
N ASP A 8 -31.48 -5.05 27.45
CA ASP A 8 -30.23 -5.82 27.34
C ASP A 8 -29.88 -6.56 28.65
N ARG A 9 -30.02 -5.91 29.81
CA ARG A 9 -29.84 -6.55 31.13
C ARG A 9 -30.72 -7.79 31.32
N ARG A 10 -31.94 -7.73 30.79
CA ARG A 10 -32.92 -8.81 30.89
C ARG A 10 -32.77 -9.86 29.78
N GLY A 11 -31.77 -9.73 28.91
CA GLY A 11 -31.52 -10.64 27.79
C GLY A 11 -32.46 -10.43 26.61
N TYR A 12 -33.20 -9.32 26.54
CA TYR A 12 -34.06 -9.00 25.42
C TYR A 12 -33.30 -8.27 24.30
N PRO A 13 -33.74 -8.42 23.04
CA PRO A 13 -33.20 -7.65 21.92
C PRO A 13 -33.32 -6.15 22.15
N SER A 14 -32.22 -5.42 21.96
CA SER A 14 -32.17 -3.95 22.01
C SER A 14 -30.96 -3.43 21.24
N TRP A 15 -30.87 -2.12 21.01
CA TRP A 15 -29.67 -1.53 20.38
C TRP A 15 -28.42 -1.72 21.25
N ALA A 16 -28.56 -1.76 22.58
CA ALA A 16 -27.45 -1.98 23.50
C ALA A 16 -26.93 -3.42 23.42
N ALA A 17 -27.84 -4.40 23.35
CA ALA A 17 -27.50 -5.80 23.11
C ALA A 17 -26.84 -6.00 21.73
N ALA A 18 -27.36 -5.34 20.70
CA ALA A 18 -26.78 -5.37 19.36
C ALA A 18 -25.38 -4.75 19.33
N LEU A 19 -25.17 -3.61 20.01
CA LEU A 19 -23.87 -2.96 20.12
C LEU A 19 -22.85 -3.83 20.86
N ARG A 20 -23.24 -4.43 22.00
CA ARG A 20 -22.37 -5.37 22.72
C ARG A 20 -21.97 -6.56 21.83
N THR A 21 -22.94 -7.10 21.10
CA THR A 21 -22.70 -8.20 20.16
C THR A 21 -21.73 -7.78 19.06
N ALA A 22 -21.92 -6.59 18.48
CA ALA A 22 -21.04 -6.04 17.47
C ALA A 22 -19.61 -5.81 18.00
N VAL A 23 -19.47 -5.26 19.20
CA VAL A 23 -18.16 -5.05 19.85
C VAL A 23 -17.44 -6.38 20.07
N ARG A 24 -18.15 -7.41 20.55
CA ARG A 24 -17.57 -8.76 20.73
C ARG A 24 -17.21 -9.46 19.42
N ALA A 25 -17.93 -9.15 18.35
CA ALA A 25 -17.65 -9.70 17.02
C ALA A 25 -16.42 -9.07 16.35
N LEU A 26 -15.89 -7.96 16.88
CA LEU A 26 -14.61 -7.41 16.43
C LEU A 26 -13.47 -8.38 16.78
N GLU A 27 -12.46 -8.46 15.92
CA GLU A 27 -11.26 -9.25 16.22
C GLU A 27 -10.61 -8.73 17.52
N GLY A 28 -10.57 -9.57 18.54
CA GLY A 28 -10.09 -9.18 19.86
C GLY A 28 -11.02 -8.23 20.63
N GLY A 29 -12.29 -8.21 20.26
CA GLY A 29 -13.37 -7.51 20.98
C GLY A 29 -13.73 -8.14 22.32
N GLU A 30 -13.26 -9.37 22.59
CA GLU A 30 -13.36 -10.04 23.89
C GLU A 30 -12.61 -9.26 24.99
N ASP A 31 -11.55 -8.55 24.63
CA ASP A 31 -10.74 -7.73 25.55
C ASP A 31 -11.41 -6.37 25.86
N ILE A 32 -12.46 -6.00 25.12
CA ILE A 32 -13.17 -4.73 25.32
C ILE A 32 -14.24 -4.95 26.39
N SER A 33 -14.01 -4.36 27.57
CA SER A 33 -15.00 -4.35 28.64
C SER A 33 -16.20 -3.48 28.24
N PHE A 34 -17.25 -4.11 27.73
CA PHE A 34 -18.48 -3.41 27.43
C PHE A 34 -19.13 -2.89 28.73
N PRO A 35 -19.41 -1.59 28.86
CA PRO A 35 -19.92 -1.01 30.09
C PRO A 35 -21.26 -1.61 30.47
N ASP A 36 -21.53 -1.62 31.77
CA ASP A 36 -22.87 -1.95 32.23
C ASP A 36 -23.84 -0.81 31.87
N ALA A 37 -25.11 -1.13 32.08
CA ALA A 37 -26.24 -0.24 31.89
C ALA A 37 -26.17 1.11 32.62
N GLY A 38 -25.63 1.15 33.84
CA GLY A 38 -25.46 2.40 34.59
C GLY A 38 -24.29 3.22 34.03
N ASP A 39 -23.22 2.53 33.63
CA ASP A 39 -22.05 3.14 33.00
C ASP A 39 -22.33 3.67 31.59
N LEU A 40 -23.22 3.06 30.80
CA LEU A 40 -23.60 3.58 29.47
C LEU A 40 -24.31 4.94 29.53
N MET A 41 -24.87 5.31 30.68
CA MET A 41 -25.45 6.65 30.91
C MET A 41 -24.39 7.67 31.30
N ASN A 42 -23.16 7.24 31.56
CA ASN A 42 -22.03 8.11 31.87
C ASN A 42 -21.26 8.45 30.58
N GLU A 43 -21.31 9.72 30.18
CA GLU A 43 -20.63 10.21 28.98
C GLU A 43 -19.13 9.86 28.96
N GLY A 44 -18.45 9.98 30.10
CA GLY A 44 -17.02 9.63 30.21
C GLY A 44 -16.73 8.15 30.00
N ARG A 45 -17.67 7.25 30.32
CA ARG A 45 -17.56 5.81 30.05
C ARG A 45 -17.81 5.50 28.58
N VAL A 46 -18.78 6.18 27.95
CA VAL A 46 -19.04 6.04 26.52
C VAL A 46 -17.84 6.50 25.70
N VAL A 47 -17.23 7.65 26.05
CA VAL A 47 -16.01 8.15 25.41
C VAL A 47 -14.84 7.16 25.55
N ARG A 48 -14.70 6.50 26.71
CA ARG A 48 -13.68 5.45 26.90
C ARG A 48 -13.95 4.21 26.05
N LEU A 49 -15.19 3.75 26.01
CA LEU A 49 -15.58 2.62 25.16
C LEU A 49 -15.29 2.92 23.69
N GLU A 50 -15.63 4.12 23.23
CA GLU A 50 -15.31 4.57 21.86
C GLU A 50 -13.80 4.53 21.62
N ALA A 51 -13.00 5.12 22.51
CA ALA A 51 -11.55 5.10 22.40
C ALA A 51 -10.96 3.68 22.38
N ASP A 52 -11.50 2.77 23.19
CA ASP A 52 -11.08 1.37 23.27
C ASP A 52 -11.39 0.61 21.97
N ILE A 53 -12.60 0.80 21.43
CA ILE A 53 -13.01 0.23 20.13
C ILE A 53 -12.09 0.75 19.02
N LEU A 54 -11.89 2.07 18.94
CA LEU A 54 -11.07 2.69 17.91
C LEU A 54 -9.62 2.19 17.97
N ARG A 55 -9.05 2.11 19.19
CA ARG A 55 -7.70 1.58 19.40
C ARG A 55 -7.60 0.12 18.98
N ARG A 56 -8.60 -0.71 19.27
CA ARG A 56 -8.58 -2.14 18.88
C ARG A 56 -8.69 -2.30 17.37
N MET A 57 -9.54 -1.51 16.72
CA MET A 57 -9.63 -1.47 15.26
C MET A 57 -8.31 -1.03 14.62
N ASP A 58 -7.64 -0.02 15.17
CA ASP A 58 -6.33 0.43 14.68
C ASP A 58 -5.26 -0.66 14.82
N GLN A 59 -5.20 -1.34 15.97
CA GLN A 59 -4.28 -2.46 16.19
C GLN A 59 -4.54 -3.61 15.22
N TYR A 60 -5.81 -3.96 15.00
CA TYR A 60 -6.20 -5.00 14.06
C TYR A 60 -5.78 -4.65 12.63
N LEU A 61 -6.13 -3.45 12.16
CA LEU A 61 -5.76 -2.99 10.82
C LEU A 61 -4.24 -2.90 10.66
N HIS A 62 -3.52 -2.43 11.68
CA HIS A 62 -2.06 -2.41 11.68
C HIS A 62 -1.49 -3.82 11.51
N ALA A 63 -1.94 -4.78 12.34
CA ALA A 63 -1.49 -6.16 12.27
C ALA A 63 -1.80 -6.80 10.90
N LYS A 64 -2.97 -6.51 10.31
CA LYS A 64 -3.31 -6.97 8.96
C LYS A 64 -2.44 -6.36 7.87
N VAL A 65 -2.03 -5.10 8.03
CA VAL A 65 -1.11 -4.45 7.10
C VAL A 65 0.29 -5.06 7.24
N GLU A 66 0.87 -5.08 8.44
CA GLU A 66 2.23 -5.58 8.69
C GLU A 66 2.38 -7.08 8.41
N GLY A 67 1.31 -7.86 8.60
CA GLY A 67 1.30 -9.29 8.32
C GLY A 67 1.08 -9.65 6.85
N SER A 68 0.88 -8.67 5.96
CA SER A 68 0.55 -8.92 4.56
C SER A 68 1.75 -8.70 3.64
N GLU A 69 2.28 -9.76 3.04
CA GLU A 69 3.34 -9.66 2.04
C GLU A 69 2.96 -8.75 0.85
N ARG A 70 1.66 -8.64 0.55
CA ARG A 70 1.13 -7.75 -0.51
C ARG A 70 1.30 -6.28 -0.17
N LEU A 71 1.36 -5.93 1.11
CA LEU A 71 1.37 -4.55 1.57
C LEU A 71 2.75 -4.13 2.10
N SER A 72 3.82 -4.80 1.66
CA SER A 72 5.20 -4.57 2.10
C SER A 72 5.68 -3.11 1.98
N PHE A 73 5.21 -2.37 0.97
CA PHE A 73 5.48 -0.92 0.84
C PHE A 73 4.75 -0.06 1.87
N LEU A 74 3.69 -0.58 2.51
CA LEU A 74 2.94 0.07 3.58
C LEU A 74 3.48 -0.24 4.98
N HIS A 75 4.30 -1.29 5.12
CA HIS A 75 4.82 -1.75 6.42
C HIS A 75 5.62 -0.66 7.13
N GLY A 76 5.47 -0.52 8.44
CA GLY A 76 6.23 0.41 9.28
C GLY A 76 6.17 1.87 8.83
N ARG A 77 5.22 2.23 7.95
CA ARG A 77 5.11 3.60 7.44
C ARG A 77 4.51 4.47 8.54
N LYS A 78 5.22 5.55 8.85
CA LYS A 78 4.76 6.62 9.72
C LYS A 78 4.25 7.79 8.90
N GLU A 79 3.26 8.48 9.40
CA GLU A 79 2.71 9.71 8.82
C GLU A 79 3.00 10.86 9.79
N GLU A 80 3.28 12.06 9.25
CA GLU A 80 3.42 13.24 10.10
C GLU A 80 2.10 13.52 10.83
N ASP A 81 2.17 13.78 12.12
CA ASP A 81 1.06 13.99 13.04
C ASP A 81 0.47 15.41 13.00
N GLY A 82 0.84 16.22 12.00
CA GLY A 82 0.43 17.62 11.88
C GLY A 82 1.06 18.56 12.93
N ARG A 83 1.80 18.01 13.91
CA ARG A 83 2.59 18.74 14.93
C ARG A 83 4.09 18.53 14.76
N GLY A 84 4.51 17.86 13.67
CA GLY A 84 5.90 17.59 13.34
C GLY A 84 6.46 16.28 13.91
N GLY A 85 5.65 15.48 14.60
CA GLY A 85 5.98 14.12 15.00
C GLY A 85 5.59 13.10 13.93
N GLU A 86 6.16 11.90 14.00
CA GLU A 86 5.82 10.76 13.13
C GLU A 86 5.00 9.74 13.91
N LEU A 87 3.74 9.50 13.52
CA LEU A 87 2.87 8.51 14.14
C LEU A 87 2.47 7.42 13.13
N VAL A 88 2.34 6.18 13.63
CA VAL A 88 1.72 5.09 12.86
C VAL A 88 0.22 5.31 12.92
N GLU A 89 -0.32 5.99 11.91
CA GLU A 89 -1.74 6.30 11.82
C GLU A 89 -2.39 5.46 10.71
N VAL A 90 -3.04 4.36 11.10
CA VAL A 90 -3.54 3.35 10.15
C VAL A 90 -4.70 3.87 9.32
N ARG A 91 -5.57 4.71 9.92
CA ARG A 91 -6.80 5.24 9.29
C ARG A 91 -6.61 6.57 8.57
N LYS A 92 -5.38 7.04 8.36
CA LYS A 92 -5.12 8.32 7.69
C LYS A 92 -5.24 8.20 6.17
N LEU A 93 -5.87 9.18 5.55
CA LEU A 93 -5.81 9.34 4.09
C LEU A 93 -4.37 9.66 3.66
N ARG A 94 -3.74 8.70 2.98
CA ARG A 94 -2.33 8.77 2.60
C ARG A 94 -2.08 9.79 1.49
N HIS A 95 -0.89 10.39 1.47
CA HIS A 95 -0.56 11.48 0.56
C HIS A 95 -0.62 11.11 -0.92
N TYR A 96 -0.27 9.87 -1.29
CA TYR A 96 -0.37 9.41 -2.68
C TYR A 96 -1.82 9.39 -3.21
N LEU A 97 -2.82 9.32 -2.33
CA LEU A 97 -4.23 9.44 -2.72
C LEU A 97 -4.66 10.88 -3.00
N ARG A 98 -3.80 11.87 -2.69
CA ARG A 98 -4.04 13.29 -2.97
C ARG A 98 -3.48 13.75 -4.32
N VAL A 99 -2.82 12.87 -5.07
CA VAL A 99 -2.32 13.18 -6.42
C VAL A 99 -3.50 13.57 -7.31
N TYR A 100 -3.42 14.74 -7.94
CA TYR A 100 -4.52 15.33 -8.70
C TYR A 100 -4.93 14.47 -9.91
N ASN A 101 -3.96 14.09 -10.75
CA ASN A 101 -4.20 13.29 -11.94
C ASN A 101 -4.72 11.88 -11.54
N PRO A 102 -5.94 11.49 -11.95
CA PRO A 102 -6.52 10.20 -11.58
C PRO A 102 -5.73 8.98 -12.09
N GLY A 103 -5.13 9.07 -13.28
CA GLY A 103 -4.31 8.01 -13.86
C GLY A 103 -3.04 7.78 -13.05
N HIS A 104 -2.33 8.86 -12.70
CA HIS A 104 -1.12 8.80 -11.88
C HIS A 104 -1.44 8.29 -10.47
N ARG A 105 -2.51 8.81 -9.85
CA ARG A 105 -2.99 8.35 -8.55
C ARG A 105 -3.29 6.86 -8.55
N LYS A 106 -3.98 6.36 -9.59
CA LYS A 106 -4.32 4.95 -9.73
C LYS A 106 -3.08 4.07 -9.91
N ALA A 107 -2.14 4.48 -10.76
CA ALA A 107 -0.90 3.74 -10.96
C ALA A 107 -0.08 3.65 -9.67
N LEU A 108 0.09 4.77 -8.96
CA LEU A 108 0.80 4.79 -7.69
C LEU A 108 0.10 3.96 -6.61
N ALA A 109 -1.24 4.06 -6.50
CA ALA A 109 -2.01 3.23 -5.57
C ALA A 109 -1.86 1.73 -5.85
N ARG A 110 -1.79 1.33 -7.13
CA ARG A 110 -1.54 -0.06 -7.52
C ARG A 110 -0.16 -0.54 -7.07
N VAL A 111 0.87 0.28 -7.21
CA VAL A 111 2.22 -0.02 -6.70
C VAL A 111 2.17 -0.23 -5.19
N MET A 112 1.53 0.70 -4.46
CA MET A 112 1.41 0.65 -3.00
C MET A 112 0.65 -0.58 -2.47
N LEU A 113 -0.32 -1.08 -3.23
CA LEU A 113 -1.16 -2.23 -2.86
C LEU A 113 -0.69 -3.56 -3.49
N SER A 114 0.45 -3.55 -4.18
CA SER A 114 0.95 -4.67 -5.00
C SER A 114 -0.15 -5.26 -5.90
N ASP A 115 -0.90 -4.36 -6.55
CA ASP A 115 -1.94 -4.60 -7.56
C ASP A 115 -1.48 -4.06 -8.93
N HIS A 116 -0.21 -4.27 -9.25
CA HIS A 116 0.43 -3.85 -10.49
C HIS A 116 0.98 -5.06 -11.24
N ARG A 117 1.23 -4.90 -12.54
CA ARG A 117 1.67 -5.99 -13.42
C ARG A 117 3.02 -6.60 -13.02
N LEU A 118 3.91 -5.81 -12.43
CA LEU A 118 5.18 -6.33 -11.87
C LEU A 118 4.97 -7.25 -10.64
N ALA A 119 3.86 -7.11 -9.91
CA ALA A 119 3.55 -7.96 -8.75
C ALA A 119 2.81 -9.24 -9.14
N SER A 120 2.12 -9.26 -10.28
CA SER A 120 1.40 -10.47 -10.74
C SER A 120 2.33 -11.61 -11.12
N ARG A 121 3.56 -11.34 -11.59
CA ARG A 121 4.55 -12.41 -11.86
C ARG A 121 5.14 -13.03 -10.61
N VAL A 122 5.30 -12.27 -9.53
CA VAL A 122 5.72 -12.82 -8.23
C VAL A 122 4.66 -13.78 -7.65
N ARG A 123 3.39 -13.68 -8.08
CA ARG A 123 2.27 -14.47 -7.55
C ARG A 123 1.76 -15.59 -8.47
N MET A 124 2.14 -15.59 -9.74
CA MET A 124 1.80 -16.65 -10.68
C MET A 124 2.91 -17.72 -10.64
N TYR A 125 2.68 -18.84 -9.94
CA TYR A 125 3.43 -20.12 -10.00
C TYR A 125 4.81 -20.16 -9.29
N THR A 126 5.28 -21.18 -8.55
CA THR A 126 5.22 -22.66 -8.59
C THR A 126 5.70 -23.35 -9.87
N GLY A 127 6.28 -22.63 -10.84
CA GLY A 127 6.85 -23.26 -12.03
C GLY A 127 7.93 -22.42 -12.72
N GLY A 128 9.07 -23.07 -13.04
CA GLY A 128 10.08 -22.63 -14.03
C GLY A 128 11.00 -21.47 -13.66
N GLU A 129 12.32 -21.73 -13.61
CA GLU A 129 13.39 -20.72 -13.39
C GLU A 129 13.40 -19.59 -14.44
N ASP A 130 12.87 -19.82 -15.64
CA ASP A 130 12.82 -18.83 -16.72
C ASP A 130 11.70 -17.77 -16.58
N GLU A 131 10.65 -18.03 -15.79
CA GLU A 131 9.58 -17.07 -15.52
C GLU A 131 9.99 -16.00 -14.48
N GLN A 132 11.17 -16.19 -13.86
CA GLN A 132 11.78 -15.27 -12.91
C GLN A 132 12.71 -14.25 -13.58
N LYS A 133 12.63 -14.01 -14.89
CA LYS A 133 13.48 -13.01 -15.56
C LYS A 133 12.71 -11.74 -15.87
N CYS A 134 13.38 -10.60 -15.71
CA CYS A 134 12.86 -9.30 -16.13
C CYS A 134 12.52 -9.28 -17.62
N ARG A 135 11.32 -8.83 -17.99
CA ARG A 135 10.88 -8.78 -19.40
C ARG A 135 11.59 -7.70 -20.22
N PHE A 136 12.25 -6.75 -19.58
CA PHE A 136 13.07 -5.75 -20.27
C PHE A 136 14.49 -6.28 -20.51
N CYS A 137 15.21 -6.67 -19.46
CA CYS A 137 16.64 -7.01 -19.59
C CYS A 137 16.94 -8.51 -19.64
N ARG A 138 15.94 -9.38 -19.44
CA ARG A 138 16.09 -10.85 -19.29
C ARG A 138 17.07 -11.28 -18.18
N GLY A 139 17.43 -10.36 -17.28
CA GLY A 139 18.33 -10.59 -16.15
C GLY A 139 17.58 -11.05 -14.89
N PRO A 140 17.75 -10.37 -13.74
CA PRO A 140 17.19 -10.81 -12.46
C PRO A 140 15.64 -10.77 -12.43
N ALA A 141 15.07 -11.32 -11.34
CA ALA A 141 13.65 -11.30 -11.05
C ALA A 141 13.00 -9.93 -11.23
N GLU A 142 11.94 -9.91 -12.04
CA GLU A 142 11.14 -8.72 -12.25
C GLU A 142 10.53 -8.28 -10.92
N SER A 143 10.97 -7.12 -10.43
CA SER A 143 10.42 -6.48 -9.24
C SER A 143 10.27 -4.99 -9.48
N VAL A 144 9.48 -4.32 -8.63
CA VAL A 144 9.35 -2.86 -8.66
C VAL A 144 10.73 -2.22 -8.49
N ALA A 145 11.51 -2.67 -7.51
CA ALA A 145 12.85 -2.17 -7.24
C ALA A 145 13.77 -2.29 -8.47
N HIS A 146 13.79 -3.45 -9.10
CA HIS A 146 14.59 -3.69 -10.29
C HIS A 146 14.18 -2.77 -11.45
N VAL A 147 12.89 -2.76 -11.82
CA VAL A 147 12.41 -1.97 -12.97
C VAL A 147 12.54 -0.47 -12.72
N TRP A 148 12.30 -0.02 -11.49
CA TRP A 148 12.32 1.40 -11.15
C TRP A 148 13.72 1.98 -11.06
N LEU A 149 14.70 1.21 -10.57
CA LEU A 149 16.01 1.75 -10.18
C LEU A 149 17.19 1.18 -10.97
N GLU A 150 17.11 -0.06 -11.46
CA GLU A 150 18.30 -0.76 -11.99
C GLU A 150 18.19 -1.13 -13.48
N CYS A 151 16.99 -1.45 -13.95
CA CYS A 151 16.84 -2.17 -15.20
C CYS A 151 17.37 -1.39 -16.42
N GLY A 152 18.39 -1.94 -17.08
CA GLY A 152 18.98 -1.35 -18.30
C GLY A 152 18.46 -1.95 -19.61
N GLY A 153 17.41 -2.78 -19.57
CA GLY A 153 16.96 -3.56 -20.73
C GLY A 153 16.17 -2.78 -21.79
N CYS A 154 15.91 -1.50 -21.58
CA CYS A 154 15.16 -0.65 -22.50
C CYS A 154 15.66 0.79 -22.39
N GLU A 155 16.08 1.38 -23.51
CA GLU A 155 16.61 2.74 -23.56
C GLU A 155 15.60 3.76 -23.04
N THR A 156 14.34 3.69 -23.49
CA THR A 156 13.26 4.56 -23.02
C THR A 156 13.00 4.44 -21.50
N LEU A 157 13.21 3.26 -20.93
CA LEU A 157 13.10 3.05 -19.47
C LEU A 157 14.24 3.76 -18.74
N VAL A 158 15.46 3.66 -19.27
CA VAL A 158 16.66 4.30 -18.72
C VAL A 158 16.51 5.82 -18.76
N GLU A 159 16.17 6.39 -19.91
CA GLU A 159 15.94 7.83 -20.08
C GLU A 159 14.89 8.35 -19.09
N ARG A 160 13.77 7.63 -18.98
CA ARG A 160 12.69 8.03 -18.07
C ARG A 160 13.09 7.93 -16.60
N ARG A 161 13.91 6.94 -16.24
CA ARG A 161 14.46 6.80 -14.89
C ARG A 161 15.43 7.95 -14.58
N GLU A 162 16.31 8.31 -15.49
CA GLU A 162 17.25 9.43 -15.30
C GLU A 162 16.50 10.75 -15.08
N GLU A 163 15.49 11.02 -15.90
CA GLU A 163 14.62 12.19 -15.72
C GLU A 163 13.91 12.17 -14.36
N TYR A 164 13.36 11.02 -13.97
CA TYR A 164 12.72 10.83 -12.67
C TYR A 164 13.68 11.12 -11.51
N VAL A 165 14.87 10.52 -11.53
CA VAL A 165 15.90 10.72 -10.50
C VAL A 165 16.29 12.18 -10.41
N TRP A 166 16.53 12.85 -11.54
CA TRP A 166 16.88 14.26 -11.56
C TRP A 166 15.77 15.14 -10.94
N GLN A 167 14.51 14.91 -11.31
CA GLN A 167 13.37 15.65 -10.77
C GLN A 167 13.21 15.43 -9.26
N VAL A 168 13.32 14.18 -8.79
CA VAL A 168 13.23 13.88 -7.36
C VAL A 168 14.36 14.54 -6.58
N LEU A 169 15.60 14.41 -7.04
CA LEU A 169 16.76 15.00 -6.37
C LEU A 169 16.69 16.53 -6.34
N ALA A 170 16.11 17.17 -7.36
CA ALA A 170 15.88 18.62 -7.35
C ALA A 170 14.88 19.05 -6.25
N MET A 171 13.96 18.18 -5.83
CA MET A 171 12.95 18.44 -4.81
C MET A 171 13.37 18.03 -3.38
N CYS A 172 14.45 17.26 -3.25
CA CYS A 172 14.93 16.75 -1.96
C CYS A 172 15.84 17.75 -1.24
N SER A 173 15.72 17.82 0.09
CA SER A 173 16.70 18.45 0.97
C SER A 173 18.02 17.67 1.00
N VAL A 174 19.04 18.22 1.65
CA VAL A 174 20.35 17.56 1.80
C VAL A 174 20.20 16.26 2.58
N GLU A 175 19.45 16.29 3.68
CA GLU A 175 19.20 15.13 4.55
C GLU A 175 18.41 14.04 3.82
N GLU A 176 17.43 14.44 3.00
CA GLU A 176 16.64 13.50 2.18
C GLU A 176 17.52 12.80 1.14
N LYS A 177 18.48 13.52 0.55
CA LYS A 177 19.47 12.96 -0.40
C LYS A 177 20.43 12.02 0.30
N GLU A 178 21.02 12.43 1.41
CA GLU A 178 21.93 11.60 2.21
C GLU A 178 21.25 10.30 2.63
N ARG A 179 19.97 10.37 3.04
CA ARG A 179 19.19 9.17 3.38
C ARG A 179 18.93 8.28 2.17
N LEU A 180 18.63 8.84 1.00
CA LEU A 180 18.42 8.07 -0.22
C LEU A 180 19.70 7.36 -0.66
N PHE A 181 20.84 8.06 -0.67
CA PHE A 181 22.15 7.50 -1.02
C PHE A 181 22.67 6.51 0.03
N GLY A 182 22.36 6.71 1.31
CA GLY A 182 22.70 5.78 2.38
C GLY A 182 21.97 4.43 2.30
N LEU A 183 20.95 4.31 1.44
CA LEU A 183 20.23 3.06 1.15
C LEU A 183 20.80 2.32 -0.07
N ASP A 184 22.02 2.63 -0.50
CA ASP A 184 22.66 1.99 -1.66
C ASP A 184 22.65 0.46 -1.56
N GLY A 185 22.34 -0.20 -2.68
CA GLY A 185 22.11 -1.65 -2.76
C GLY A 185 20.81 -2.17 -2.12
N ALA A 186 20.13 -1.37 -1.28
CA ALA A 186 18.84 -1.71 -0.67
C ALA A 186 17.66 -1.18 -1.49
N HIS A 187 17.59 -1.56 -2.78
CA HIS A 187 16.65 -0.99 -3.76
C HIS A 187 15.17 -1.02 -3.32
N PHE A 188 14.73 -2.08 -2.63
CA PHE A 188 13.37 -2.12 -2.09
C PHE A 188 13.11 -1.00 -1.07
N GLN A 189 14.07 -0.74 -0.17
CA GLN A 189 13.96 0.33 0.82
C GLN A 189 14.08 1.70 0.17
N GLN A 190 14.91 1.85 -0.86
CA GLN A 190 14.98 3.08 -1.65
C GLN A 190 13.62 3.40 -2.30
N VAL A 191 12.99 2.44 -2.99
CA VAL A 191 11.64 2.64 -3.54
C VAL A 191 10.65 2.98 -2.43
N LYS A 192 10.67 2.26 -1.31
CA LYS A 192 9.78 2.53 -0.18
C LYS A 192 9.94 3.95 0.37
N TYR A 193 11.18 4.43 0.46
CA TYR A 193 11.50 5.79 0.87
C TYR A 193 10.99 6.83 -0.14
N LEU A 194 11.26 6.64 -1.43
CA LEU A 194 10.76 7.50 -2.52
C LEU A 194 9.23 7.61 -2.52
N LEU A 195 8.52 6.48 -2.34
CA LEU A 195 7.07 6.45 -2.20
C LEU A 195 6.55 7.19 -0.94
N GLY A 196 7.42 7.40 0.05
CA GLY A 196 7.15 8.14 1.28
C GLY A 196 7.36 9.65 1.14
N LEU A 197 8.14 10.10 0.16
CA LEU A 197 8.46 11.51 -0.04
C LEU A 197 7.24 12.30 -0.52
N ARG A 198 6.67 13.10 0.37
CA ARG A 198 5.48 13.92 0.08
C ARG A 198 5.75 14.96 -1.02
N LYS A 199 6.92 15.60 -0.99
CA LYS A 199 7.32 16.62 -1.98
C LYS A 199 7.37 16.04 -3.40
N ALA A 200 7.89 14.82 -3.53
CA ALA A 200 8.09 14.16 -4.81
C ALA A 200 6.91 13.26 -5.24
N VAL A 201 5.78 13.27 -4.52
CA VAL A 201 4.69 12.31 -4.73
C VAL A 201 4.09 12.41 -6.14
N SER A 202 3.92 13.63 -6.65
CA SER A 202 3.33 13.86 -7.98
C SER A 202 4.24 13.36 -9.09
N VAL A 203 5.55 13.59 -8.96
CA VAL A 203 6.59 13.10 -9.89
C VAL A 203 6.68 11.58 -9.83
N THR A 204 6.69 11.01 -8.63
CA THR A 204 6.70 9.55 -8.42
C THR A 204 5.45 8.88 -8.98
N ALA A 205 4.29 9.53 -8.86
CA ALA A 205 3.05 9.02 -9.43
C ALA A 205 3.04 9.06 -10.96
N ALA A 206 3.60 10.10 -11.57
CA ALA A 206 3.77 10.19 -13.01
C ALA A 206 4.72 9.09 -13.52
N TYR A 207 5.86 8.91 -12.85
CA TYR A 207 6.81 7.86 -13.17
C TYR A 207 6.17 6.46 -13.08
N ALA A 208 5.45 6.18 -11.99
CA ALA A 208 4.71 4.92 -11.83
C ALA A 208 3.72 4.67 -12.98
N TYR A 209 3.04 5.71 -13.44
CA TYR A 209 2.09 5.64 -14.54
C TYR A 209 2.76 5.34 -15.88
N ASP A 210 3.88 6.00 -16.18
CA ASP A 210 4.64 5.76 -17.39
C ASP A 210 5.20 4.33 -17.43
N LEU A 211 5.74 3.85 -16.31
CA LEU A 211 6.19 2.47 -16.17
C LEU A 211 5.05 1.46 -16.37
N GLU A 212 3.86 1.73 -15.83
CA GLU A 212 2.70 0.85 -16.05
C GLU A 212 2.35 0.75 -17.55
N ARG A 213 2.52 1.84 -18.31
CA ARG A 213 2.31 1.84 -19.77
C ARG A 213 3.40 1.09 -20.51
N MET A 214 4.67 1.29 -20.15
CA MET A 214 5.81 0.57 -20.74
C MET A 214 5.68 -0.93 -20.53
N VAL A 215 5.35 -1.37 -19.31
CA VAL A 215 5.12 -2.79 -19.00
C VAL A 215 3.98 -3.34 -19.84
N LYS A 216 2.84 -2.64 -19.93
CA LYS A 216 1.71 -3.04 -20.78
C LYS A 216 2.10 -3.21 -22.25
N ALA A 217 2.90 -2.30 -22.79
CA ALA A 217 3.39 -2.37 -24.17
C ALA A 217 4.25 -3.62 -24.37
N LYS A 218 5.20 -3.88 -23.46
CA LYS A 218 6.03 -5.08 -23.51
C LYS A 218 5.25 -6.38 -23.38
N GLU A 219 4.20 -6.45 -22.54
CA GLU A 219 3.39 -7.67 -22.51
C GLU A 219 2.63 -7.91 -23.81
N LYS A 220 2.26 -6.84 -24.52
CA LYS A 220 1.56 -6.95 -25.80
C LYS A 220 2.52 -7.43 -26.88
N GLU A 221 3.76 -6.92 -26.90
CA GLU A 221 4.82 -7.40 -27.79
C GLU A 221 5.11 -8.89 -27.55
N GLU A 222 5.27 -9.32 -26.29
CA GLU A 222 5.51 -10.73 -25.96
C GLU A 222 4.36 -11.66 -26.35
N ARG A 223 3.11 -11.17 -26.33
CA ARG A 223 1.91 -11.95 -26.74
C ARG A 223 1.63 -11.92 -28.23
N GLY A 224 2.04 -10.86 -28.92
CA GLY A 224 1.78 -10.64 -30.34
C GLY A 224 2.88 -11.17 -31.27
N GLY A 225 4.01 -11.64 -30.74
CA GLY A 225 5.11 -12.23 -31.50
C GLY A 225 4.99 -13.75 -31.73
N GLY A 226 3.77 -14.30 -31.70
CA GLY A 226 3.50 -15.74 -31.81
C GLY A 226 2.74 -16.19 -33.06
N ASP A 227 2.32 -15.28 -33.94
CA ASP A 227 1.46 -15.59 -35.10
C ASP A 227 2.10 -15.16 -36.44
N ASP A 228 3.34 -15.56 -36.71
CA ASP A 228 3.94 -15.46 -38.05
C ASP A 228 4.98 -16.58 -38.20
N GLU A 229 4.54 -17.82 -38.42
CA GLU A 229 5.30 -18.89 -39.08
C GLU A 229 4.44 -20.18 -39.19
N SER A 230 3.50 -20.19 -40.14
CA SER A 230 3.16 -21.40 -40.91
C SER A 230 2.03 -21.11 -41.91
N GLU A 231 2.38 -20.58 -43.07
CA GLU A 231 1.66 -20.85 -44.33
C GLU A 231 2.65 -20.68 -45.50
N GLU A 232 3.74 -21.46 -45.45
CA GLU A 232 4.36 -22.00 -46.66
C GLU A 232 4.06 -23.50 -46.66
N GLY A 233 3.32 -23.97 -47.66
CA GLY A 233 2.89 -25.36 -47.76
C GLY A 233 1.98 -25.62 -48.94
N GLU A 234 2.58 -25.48 -50.14
CA GLU A 234 2.31 -26.16 -51.42
C GLU A 234 0.87 -26.33 -51.96
#